data_AF-A0A2U1MAI9-F1
#
_entry.id   AF-A0A2U1MAI9-F1
#
_cell.length_a   1.000
_cell.length_b   1.000
_cell.length_c   1.000
_cell.angle_alpha   90.00
_cell.angle_beta   90.00
_cell.angle_gamma   90.00
#
_symmetry.space_group_name_H-M   'P 1'
#
loop_
_entity.id
_entity.type
_entity.pdbx_description
1 polymer ?
#
loop_
_entity_poly.entity_id
_entity_poly.type
_entity_poly.pdbx_seq_one_letter_code
_entity_poly.pdbx_strand_id
1 'polypeptide(L)'
;MITQIAEEESQLVKENPTAIKSNEDESEKQLHELLLPNVNDLPVNPTSAIEFNFVTYFAPDFMKPEHDQYIYRHANGLCVIGMAAGHVAFKDEGGVTSVDFNVGKSNRSEIKVTGKRKRNAQHFESNTALCKVCTNNTFYIVR
;
A
#
# COMPACT_ATOMS: atom_id res chain seq x y z
N MET A 1 9.07 98.16 -19.91
CA MET A 1 9.52 97.33 -21.06
C MET A 1 9.35 95.88 -20.63
N ILE A 2 8.27 95.21 -21.01
CA ILE A 2 8.17 94.29 -22.18
C ILE A 2 9.28 93.22 -22.06
N THR A 3 9.03 91.92 -21.86
CA THR A 3 8.27 91.02 -22.75
C THR A 3 7.78 89.75 -22.02
N GLN A 4 6.69 89.16 -22.54
CA GLN A 4 6.14 87.82 -22.28
C GLN A 4 7.04 86.69 -22.84
N ILE A 5 6.84 85.45 -22.36
CA ILE A 5 6.85 84.11 -23.04
C ILE A 5 6.32 83.13 -21.95
N ALA A 6 5.10 82.60 -21.95
CA ALA A 6 4.41 81.62 -22.81
C ALA A 6 4.89 80.14 -22.62
N GLU A 7 3.99 79.32 -22.06
CA GLU A 7 3.73 77.88 -22.31
C GLU A 7 4.83 76.86 -21.92
N GLU A 8 4.57 75.72 -21.26
CA GLU A 8 3.70 74.62 -21.70
C GLU A 8 3.38 73.66 -20.53
N GLU A 9 2.15 73.15 -20.51
CA GLU A 9 1.66 72.13 -19.57
C GLU A 9 2.30 70.76 -19.82
N SER A 10 2.53 69.98 -18.76
CA SER A 10 2.31 68.53 -18.84
C SER A 10 1.86 67.99 -17.49
N GLN A 11 0.56 67.70 -17.41
CA GLN A 11 -0.06 66.95 -16.33
C GLN A 11 0.44 65.50 -16.40
N LEU A 12 1.24 65.06 -15.41
CA LEU A 12 1.55 63.65 -15.24
C LEU A 12 0.34 62.94 -14.62
N VAL A 13 -0.27 62.08 -15.44
CA VAL A 13 -1.33 61.13 -15.12
C VAL A 13 -0.89 60.24 -13.96
N LYS A 14 -1.68 60.24 -12.88
CA LYS A 14 -1.56 59.26 -11.79
C LYS A 14 -2.15 57.93 -12.29
N GLU A 15 -1.30 57.02 -12.77
CA GLU A 15 -1.71 55.63 -12.99
C GLU A 15 -1.97 54.95 -11.64
N ASN A 16 -3.17 54.39 -11.48
CA ASN A 16 -3.58 53.61 -10.32
C ASN A 16 -2.90 52.22 -10.35
N PRO A 17 -2.06 51.84 -9.38
CA PRO A 17 -1.33 50.56 -9.36
C PRO A 17 -2.16 49.35 -8.90
N THR A 18 -3.49 49.39 -9.00
CA THR A 18 -4.39 48.48 -8.26
C THR A 18 -4.97 47.33 -9.08
N ALA A 19 -4.80 47.32 -10.42
CA ALA A 19 -5.45 46.32 -11.30
C ALA A 19 -4.56 45.14 -11.74
N ILE A 20 -3.26 45.18 -11.48
CA ILE A 20 -2.31 44.14 -11.95
C ILE A 20 -2.19 42.99 -10.94
N LYS A 21 -2.25 43.28 -9.64
CA LYS A 21 -2.12 42.27 -8.57
C LYS A 21 -3.24 41.23 -8.58
N SER A 22 -4.47 41.64 -8.89
CA SER A 22 -5.64 40.76 -8.84
C SER A 22 -5.61 39.62 -9.86
N ASN A 23 -4.97 39.82 -11.02
CA ASN A 23 -4.91 38.78 -12.07
C ASN A 23 -3.83 37.74 -11.78
N GLU A 24 -2.68 38.19 -11.23
CA GLU A 24 -1.61 37.30 -10.78
C GLU A 24 -2.10 36.46 -9.60
N ASP A 25 -2.75 37.09 -8.61
CA ASP A 25 -3.31 36.40 -7.43
C ASP A 25 -4.37 35.34 -7.80
N GLU A 26 -5.23 35.59 -8.79
CA GLU A 26 -6.22 34.60 -9.27
C GLU A 26 -5.56 33.47 -10.08
N SER A 27 -4.57 33.79 -10.91
CA SER A 27 -3.83 32.77 -11.66
C SER A 27 -3.03 31.83 -10.74
N GLU A 28 -2.46 32.37 -9.66
CA GLU A 28 -1.75 31.58 -8.65
C GLU A 28 -2.71 30.68 -7.86
N LYS A 29 -3.92 31.14 -7.54
CA LYS A 29 -4.96 30.31 -6.90
C LYS A 29 -5.41 29.17 -7.81
N GLN A 30 -5.65 29.46 -9.10
CA GLN A 30 -6.01 28.44 -10.08
C GLN A 30 -4.88 27.42 -10.25
N LEU A 31 -3.63 27.87 -10.29
CA LEU A 31 -2.47 26.99 -10.33
C LEU A 31 -2.36 26.13 -9.07
N HIS A 32 -2.62 26.71 -7.89
CA HIS A 32 -2.62 26.02 -6.62
C HIS A 32 -3.71 24.94 -6.54
N GLU A 33 -4.93 25.22 -7.04
CA GLU A 33 -6.01 24.23 -7.16
C GLU A 33 -5.69 23.10 -8.14
N LEU A 34 -4.95 23.37 -9.22
CA LEU A 34 -4.53 22.34 -10.18
C LEU A 34 -3.39 21.46 -9.66
N LEU A 35 -2.47 22.03 -8.86
CA LEU A 35 -1.27 21.34 -8.38
C LEU A 35 -1.51 20.53 -7.10
N LEU A 36 -2.44 20.95 -6.25
CA LEU A 36 -2.67 20.30 -4.96
C LEU A 36 -4.02 19.59 -4.93
N PRO A 37 -4.04 18.30 -4.57
CA PRO A 37 -5.30 17.59 -4.36
C PRO A 37 -6.07 18.26 -3.21
N ASN A 38 -7.40 18.27 -3.33
CA ASN A 38 -8.25 18.80 -2.27
C ASN A 38 -8.04 17.96 -1.00
N VAL A 39 -7.75 18.62 0.13
CA VAL A 39 -7.49 17.96 1.41
C VAL A 39 -8.70 17.13 1.86
N ASN A 40 -9.91 17.53 1.47
CA ASN A 40 -11.14 16.80 1.77
C ASN A 40 -11.28 15.49 0.98
N ASP A 41 -10.54 15.34 -0.12
CA ASP A 41 -10.54 14.12 -0.94
C ASP A 41 -9.47 13.11 -0.45
N LEU A 42 -8.63 13.50 0.51
CA LEU A 42 -7.63 12.60 1.07
C LEU A 42 -8.30 11.58 2.01
N PRO A 43 -7.85 10.31 1.99
CA PRO A 43 -8.37 9.33 2.91
C PRO A 43 -8.03 9.72 4.36
N VAL A 44 -9.00 9.55 5.26
CA VAL A 44 -8.86 9.89 6.69
C VAL A 44 -7.68 9.16 7.34
N ASN A 45 -7.42 7.93 6.90
CA ASN A 45 -6.29 7.13 7.34
C ASN A 45 -5.48 6.67 6.13
N PRO A 46 -4.15 6.69 6.23
CA PRO A 46 -3.32 6.13 5.18
C PRO A 46 -3.60 4.63 5.02
N THR A 47 -3.48 4.13 3.79
CA THR A 47 -3.57 2.70 3.47
C THR A 47 -2.62 1.89 4.35
N SER A 48 -3.03 0.69 4.76
CA SER A 48 -2.18 -0.15 5.59
C SER A 48 -0.92 -0.60 4.84
N ALA A 49 0.14 -0.93 5.58
CA ALA A 49 1.38 -1.43 4.98
C ALA A 49 1.16 -2.72 4.19
N ILE A 50 0.17 -3.54 4.56
CA ILE A 50 -0.12 -4.79 3.84
C ILE A 50 -0.73 -4.46 2.47
N GLU A 51 -1.78 -3.65 2.45
CA GLU A 51 -2.48 -3.26 1.21
C GLU A 51 -1.58 -2.48 0.24
N PHE A 52 -0.66 -1.67 0.77
CA PHE A 52 0.27 -0.91 -0.05
C PHE A 52 1.39 -1.79 -0.64
N ASN A 53 1.95 -2.71 0.15
CA ASN A 53 3.14 -3.46 -0.26
C ASN A 53 2.84 -4.82 -0.90
N PHE A 54 1.63 -5.38 -0.70
CA PHE A 54 1.30 -6.73 -1.13
C PHE A 54 0.04 -6.77 -2.00
N VAL A 55 0.11 -7.59 -3.04
CA VAL A 55 -1.07 -8.01 -3.80
C VAL A 55 -1.65 -9.27 -3.16
N THR A 56 -2.93 -9.24 -2.82
CA THR A 56 -3.63 -10.36 -2.17
C THR A 56 -4.25 -11.28 -3.19
N TYR A 57 -3.97 -12.57 -3.07
CA TYR A 57 -4.63 -13.65 -3.79
C TYR A 57 -5.28 -14.61 -2.80
N PHE A 58 -6.35 -15.27 -3.23
CA PHE A 58 -6.98 -16.35 -2.48
C PHE A 58 -6.91 -17.64 -3.27
N ALA A 59 -6.61 -18.73 -2.56
CA ALA A 59 -6.59 -20.09 -3.07
C ALA A 59 -7.74 -20.85 -2.38
N PRO A 60 -8.95 -20.83 -2.97
CA PRO A 60 -10.08 -21.55 -2.42
C PRO A 60 -9.93 -23.06 -2.61
N ASP A 61 -10.31 -23.85 -1.61
CA ASP A 61 -10.34 -25.31 -1.70
C ASP A 61 -11.75 -25.78 -2.10
N PHE A 62 -11.88 -26.29 -3.33
CA PHE A 62 -13.17 -26.78 -3.84
C PHE A 62 -13.57 -28.16 -3.28
N MET A 63 -12.62 -28.92 -2.75
CA MET A 63 -12.89 -30.24 -2.18
C MET A 63 -13.33 -30.14 -0.72
N LYS A 64 -12.78 -29.17 0.01
CA LYS A 64 -13.11 -28.93 1.41
C LYS A 64 -13.55 -27.48 1.58
N PRO A 65 -14.86 -27.21 1.76
CA PRO A 65 -15.32 -25.85 1.96
C PRO A 65 -14.64 -25.25 3.20
N GLU A 66 -14.39 -23.94 3.15
CA GLU A 66 -13.77 -23.17 4.23
C GLU A 66 -12.33 -23.59 4.60
N HIS A 67 -11.64 -24.29 3.70
CA HIS A 67 -10.21 -24.58 3.82
C HIS A 67 -9.36 -23.63 2.94
N ASP A 68 -9.87 -22.41 2.77
CA ASP A 68 -9.31 -21.42 1.87
C ASP A 68 -8.01 -20.83 2.44
N GLN A 69 -7.06 -20.58 1.56
CA GLN A 69 -5.78 -19.98 1.91
C GLN A 69 -5.62 -18.63 1.21
N TYR A 70 -4.78 -17.77 1.75
CA TYR A 70 -4.41 -16.50 1.11
C TYR A 70 -2.92 -16.46 0.83
N ILE A 71 -2.57 -15.66 -0.19
CA ILE A 71 -1.20 -15.41 -0.60
C ILE A 71 -1.03 -13.90 -0.75
N TYR A 72 -0.16 -13.31 0.06
CA TYR A 72 0.31 -11.94 -0.11
C TYR A 72 1.60 -11.94 -0.91
N ARG A 73 1.55 -11.40 -2.13
CA ARG A 73 2.71 -11.30 -3.02
C ARG A 73 3.29 -9.90 -2.99
N HIS A 74 4.55 -9.79 -2.57
CA HIS A 74 5.31 -8.55 -2.63
C HIS A 74 5.95 -8.36 -4.01
N ALA A 75 6.18 -7.11 -4.42
CA ALA A 75 6.86 -6.78 -5.67
C ALA A 75 8.28 -7.38 -5.77
N ASN A 76 8.98 -7.51 -4.64
CA ASN A 76 10.32 -8.13 -4.54
C ASN A 76 10.31 -9.66 -4.70
N GLY A 77 9.17 -10.27 -5.01
CA GLY A 77 9.02 -11.72 -5.19
C GLY A 77 8.96 -12.52 -3.89
N LEU A 78 8.88 -11.85 -2.73
CA LEU A 78 8.56 -12.50 -1.45
C LEU A 78 7.05 -12.77 -1.39
N CYS A 79 6.69 -13.94 -0.87
CA CYS A 79 5.29 -14.32 -0.65
C CYS A 79 5.08 -14.66 0.82
N VAL A 80 3.95 -14.23 1.38
CA VAL A 80 3.44 -14.69 2.68
C VAL A 80 2.19 -15.51 2.40
N ILE A 81 2.13 -16.71 2.94
CA ILE A 81 1.04 -17.66 2.74
C ILE A 81 0.40 -17.92 4.11
N GLY A 82 -0.93 -17.99 4.16
CA GLY A 82 -1.66 -18.24 5.39
C GLY A 82 -3.09 -18.72 5.15
N MET A 83 -3.84 -18.92 6.23
CA MET A 83 -5.25 -19.34 6.18
C MET A 83 -6.15 -18.13 6.02
N ALA A 84 -7.15 -18.21 5.13
CA ALA A 84 -8.10 -17.11 4.93
C ALA A 84 -8.91 -16.81 6.21
N ALA A 85 -9.40 -15.59 6.36
CA ALA A 85 -10.14 -15.18 7.55
C ALA A 85 -11.39 -16.03 7.84
N GLY A 86 -12.00 -16.61 6.80
CA GLY A 86 -13.15 -17.52 6.92
C GLY A 86 -12.80 -18.98 7.20
N HIS A 87 -11.51 -19.32 7.39
CA HIS A 87 -11.06 -20.70 7.50
C HIS A 87 -11.58 -21.40 8.77
N VAL A 88 -11.89 -22.70 8.68
CA VAL A 88 -12.47 -23.51 9.79
C VAL A 88 -11.66 -23.41 11.08
N ALA A 89 -10.33 -23.37 10.97
CA ALA A 89 -9.40 -23.22 12.11
C ALA A 89 -9.69 -22.02 13.03
N PHE A 90 -10.32 -20.96 12.53
CA PHE A 90 -10.70 -19.80 13.33
C PHE A 90 -12.09 -19.92 13.97
N LYS A 91 -12.91 -20.86 13.50
CA LYS A 91 -14.26 -21.15 14.03
C LYS A 91 -14.25 -22.20 15.14
N ASP A 92 -13.21 -23.04 15.18
CA ASP A 92 -13.06 -24.08 16.20
C ASP A 92 -12.99 -23.45 17.61
N GLU A 93 -13.67 -24.08 18.58
CA GLU A 93 -13.70 -23.61 19.97
C GLU A 93 -12.28 -23.63 20.58
N GLY A 94 -11.72 -22.43 20.73
CA GLY A 94 -10.37 -22.18 21.26
C GLY A 94 -9.31 -21.82 20.22
N GLY A 95 -9.66 -21.77 18.93
CA GLY A 95 -8.84 -21.19 17.87
C GLY A 95 -7.47 -21.85 17.67
N VAL A 96 -6.54 -21.09 17.10
CA VAL A 96 -5.18 -21.54 16.80
C VAL A 96 -4.34 -21.54 18.07
N THR A 97 -3.81 -22.71 18.44
CA THR A 97 -2.99 -22.89 19.64
C THR A 97 -1.49 -22.77 19.35
N SER A 98 -1.06 -23.32 18.21
CA SER A 98 0.36 -23.37 17.83
C SER A 98 0.53 -23.60 16.34
N VAL A 99 1.74 -23.33 15.84
CA VAL A 99 2.13 -23.61 14.46
C VAL A 99 3.37 -24.49 14.48
N ASP A 100 3.27 -25.66 13.86
CA ASP A 100 4.35 -26.63 13.72
C ASP A 100 4.93 -26.62 12.30
N PHE A 101 6.22 -26.33 12.20
CA PHE A 101 6.95 -26.30 10.92
C PHE A 101 7.56 -27.67 10.57
N ASN A 102 7.32 -28.71 11.38
CA ASN A 102 7.72 -30.07 11.10
C ASN A 102 6.70 -30.78 10.20
N VAL A 103 6.84 -30.55 8.91
CA VAL A 103 5.99 -31.09 7.85
C VAL A 103 6.77 -32.14 7.03
N GLY A 104 6.75 -33.38 7.52
CA GLY A 104 7.40 -34.53 6.90
C GLY A 104 8.61 -35.01 7.69
N LYS A 105 9.78 -35.08 7.05
CA LYS A 105 11.05 -35.54 7.66
C LYS A 105 11.99 -34.42 8.08
N SER A 106 11.60 -33.15 7.91
CA SER A 106 12.47 -32.00 8.13
C SER A 106 11.67 -30.80 8.63
N ASN A 107 12.21 -30.11 9.62
CA ASN A 107 11.65 -28.87 10.13
C ASN A 107 11.94 -27.71 9.17
N ARG A 108 10.89 -27.06 8.65
CA ARG A 108 11.02 -25.96 7.68
C ARG A 108 11.57 -24.68 8.31
N SER A 109 11.45 -24.50 9.63
CA SER A 109 12.00 -23.32 10.31
C SER A 109 13.53 -23.29 10.34
N GLU A 110 14.17 -24.44 10.16
CA GLU A 110 15.63 -24.57 10.18
C GLU A 110 16.28 -24.27 8.82
N ILE A 111 15.47 -24.10 7.76
CA ILE A 111 15.97 -23.86 6.42
C ILE A 111 16.57 -22.45 6.35
N LYS A 112 17.90 -22.39 6.31
CA LYS A 112 18.66 -21.15 6.12
C LYS A 112 19.07 -21.02 4.66
N VAL A 113 18.39 -20.13 3.95
CA VAL A 113 18.69 -19.81 2.55
C VAL A 113 19.70 -18.66 2.49
N THR A 114 20.92 -18.92 2.00
CA THR A 114 22.01 -17.92 2.00
C THR A 114 22.76 -17.86 0.66
N GLY A 115 23.48 -16.75 0.44
CA GLY A 115 24.40 -16.57 -0.68
C GLY A 115 23.77 -16.32 -2.06
N LYS A 116 24.63 -16.27 -3.09
CA LYS A 116 24.22 -16.17 -4.51
C LYS A 116 23.45 -17.42 -4.92
N ARG A 117 22.41 -17.27 -5.74
CA ARG A 117 21.50 -18.34 -6.18
C ARG A 117 20.74 -19.06 -5.05
N LYS A 118 20.64 -18.45 -3.86
CA LYS A 118 19.81 -18.95 -2.74
C LYS A 118 20.12 -20.41 -2.42
N ARG A 119 21.39 -20.69 -2.10
CA ARG A 119 21.86 -22.04 -1.79
C ARG A 119 21.04 -22.62 -0.63
N ASN A 120 20.65 -23.89 -0.73
CA ASN A 120 19.73 -24.59 0.19
C ASN A 120 18.26 -24.10 0.16
N ALA A 121 17.89 -23.26 -0.82
CA ALA A 121 16.48 -23.00 -1.07
C ALA A 121 15.79 -24.31 -1.46
N GLN A 122 14.62 -24.53 -0.87
CA GLN A 122 13.77 -25.63 -1.23
C GLN A 122 12.91 -25.24 -2.43
N HIS A 123 12.79 -26.15 -3.39
CA HIS A 123 11.79 -26.03 -4.44
C HIS A 123 10.43 -26.45 -3.89
N PHE A 124 9.45 -25.57 -4.03
CA PHE A 124 8.07 -25.84 -3.65
C PHE A 124 7.25 -26.20 -4.89
N GLU A 125 6.43 -27.22 -4.73
CA GLU A 125 5.35 -27.60 -5.64
C GLU A 125 4.01 -27.20 -5.03
N SER A 126 2.93 -27.18 -5.82
CA SER A 126 1.59 -26.78 -5.40
C SER A 126 1.01 -27.59 -4.24
N ASN A 127 1.49 -28.81 -4.01
CA ASN A 127 1.06 -29.70 -2.93
C ASN A 127 2.00 -29.68 -1.72
N THR A 128 3.05 -28.85 -1.72
CA THR A 128 4.06 -28.85 -0.66
C THR A 128 3.48 -28.33 0.64
N ALA A 129 3.56 -29.13 1.70
CA ALA A 129 3.19 -28.67 3.03
C ALA A 129 4.25 -27.71 3.58
N LEU A 130 3.83 -26.53 4.03
CA LEU A 130 4.69 -25.49 4.61
C LEU A 130 4.72 -25.55 6.13
N CYS A 131 3.55 -25.62 6.75
CA CYS A 131 3.39 -25.79 8.19
C CYS A 131 2.05 -26.45 8.52
N LYS A 132 1.94 -26.93 9.75
CA LYS A 132 0.69 -27.36 10.37
C LYS A 132 0.26 -26.28 11.35
N VAL A 133 -0.96 -25.81 11.20
CA VAL A 133 -1.60 -24.94 12.17
C VAL A 133 -2.45 -25.83 13.08
N CYS A 134 -2.06 -25.90 14.34
CA CYS A 134 -2.72 -26.75 15.34
C CYS A 134 -3.82 -25.94 16.05
N THR A 135 -4.97 -26.58 16.20
CA THR A 135 -6.05 -26.16 17.11
C THR A 135 -6.11 -27.15 18.28
N ASN A 136 -7.07 -26.98 19.20
CA ASN A 136 -7.20 -27.86 20.36
C ASN A 136 -7.42 -29.33 19.99
N ASN A 137 -8.18 -29.59 18.93
CA ASN A 137 -8.64 -30.93 18.58
C ASN A 137 -8.01 -31.46 17.27
N THR A 138 -7.56 -30.56 16.40
CA THR A 138 -7.14 -30.92 15.03
C THR A 138 -5.96 -30.08 14.56
N PHE A 139 -5.46 -30.37 13.36
CA PHE A 139 -4.47 -29.54 12.70
C PHE A 139 -4.80 -29.38 11.21
N TYR A 140 -4.44 -28.22 10.67
CA TYR A 140 -4.66 -27.85 9.27
C TYR A 140 -3.33 -27.62 8.59
N ILE A 141 -3.17 -28.09 7.35
CA ILE A 141 -1.92 -27.97 6.59
C ILE A 141 -2.02 -26.79 5.65
N VAL A 142 -1.11 -25.83 5.80
CA VAL A 142 -0.93 -24.70 4.88
C VAL A 142 0.02 -25.13 3.75
N ARG A 143 -0.32 -24.79 2.51
CA ARG A 143 0.40 -25.18 1.29
C ARG A 143 0.75 -23.98 0.43
#